data_AF-A0A3B8UBL5-F1
#
_entry.id   AF-A0A3B8UBL5-F1
#
_cell.length_a   1.000
_cell.length_b   1.000
_cell.length_c   1.000
_cell.angle_alpha   90.00
_cell.angle_beta   90.00
_cell.angle_gamma   90.00
#
_symmetry.space_group_name_H-M   'P 1'
#
loop_
_entity.id
_entity.type
_entity.pdbx_description
1 polymer ?
#
loop_
_entity_poly.entity_id
_entity_poly.type
_entity_poly.pdbx_seq_one_letter_code
_entity_poly.pdbx_strand_id
1 'polypeptide(L)' 'DPEQTKALLASGCAAVAYETVTDRNGGLPLLAPMSEVAGRIGVFSAAETLLKHKGGMSLLFCGVPGVAPARV' A
#
# COMPACT_ATOMS: atom_id res chain seq x y z
N ASP A 1 14.20 -11.08 -5.54
CA ASP A 1 15.54 -10.52 -5.35
C ASP A 1 16.57 -11.65 -5.40
N PRO A 2 17.35 -11.80 -6.49
CA PRO A 2 18.19 -12.98 -6.72
C PRO A 2 19.29 -13.18 -5.68
N GLU A 3 19.85 -12.10 -5.14
CA GLU A 3 20.93 -12.17 -4.14
C GLU A 3 20.39 -12.62 -2.78
N GLN A 4 19.22 -12.12 -2.38
CA GLN A 4 18.54 -12.55 -1.15
C GLN A 4 18.17 -14.03 -1.20
N THR A 5 17.68 -14.52 -2.35
CA THR A 5 17.38 -15.95 -2.52
C THR A 5 18.63 -16.82 -2.38
N LYS A 6 19.76 -16.43 -2.98
CA LYS A 6 21.04 -17.16 -2.82
C LYS A 6 21.51 -17.20 -1.36
N ALA A 7 21.37 -16.09 -0.64
CA ALA A 7 21.73 -16.01 0.77
C ALA A 7 20.86 -16.92 1.65
N LEU A 8 19.55 -16.97 1.40
CA LEU A 8 18.61 -17.87 2.11
C LEU A 8 18.89 -19.34 1.81
N LEU A 9 19.28 -19.67 0.59
CA LEU A 9 19.68 -21.03 0.23
C LEU A 9 21.00 -21.43 0.91
N ALA A 10 21.98 -20.52 0.93
CA ALA A 10 23.28 -20.76 1.57
C ALA A 10 23.18 -20.91 3.09
N SER A 11 22.21 -20.25 3.73
CA SER A 11 22.02 -20.34 5.19
C SER A 11 21.40 -21.68 5.65
N GLY A 12 20.81 -22.47 4.74
CA GLY A 12 20.14 -23.73 5.06
C GLY A 12 18.89 -23.57 5.94
N CYS A 13 18.37 -22.35 6.10
CA CYS A 13 17.21 -22.08 6.94
C CYS A 13 15.90 -22.56 6.27
N ALA A 14 14.92 -22.94 7.10
CA ALA A 14 13.55 -23.07 6.64
C ALA A 14 12.91 -21.67 6.55
N ALA A 15 12.64 -21.21 5.33
CA ALA A 15 12.01 -19.91 5.06
C ALA A 15 10.56 -20.10 4.63
N VAL A 16 9.64 -19.32 5.21
CA VAL A 16 8.23 -19.29 4.84
C VAL A 16 7.88 -17.86 4.43
N ALA A 17 7.42 -17.69 3.20
CA ALA A 17 7.05 -16.39 2.64
C ALA A 17 5.55 -16.13 2.85
N TYR A 18 5.20 -15.09 3.60
CA TYR A 18 3.81 -14.79 3.98
C TYR A 18 2.91 -14.52 2.78
N GLU A 19 3.45 -13.95 1.70
CA GLU A 19 2.77 -13.70 0.43
C GLU A 19 2.48 -14.98 -0.37
N THR A 20 3.03 -16.12 0.04
CA THR A 20 2.80 -17.44 -0.60
C THR A 20 1.91 -18.36 0.23
N VAL A 21 1.55 -17.96 1.45
CA VAL A 21 0.62 -18.70 2.30
C VAL A 21 -0.79 -18.51 1.74
N THR A 22 -1.32 -19.55 1.09
CA THR A 22 -2.67 -19.57 0.54
C THR A 22 -3.63 -20.36 1.42
N ASP A 23 -4.89 -19.91 1.47
CA ASP A 23 -5.97 -20.68 2.06
C ASP A 23 -6.51 -21.74 1.07
N ARG A 24 -7.49 -22.55 1.52
CA ARG A 24 -8.12 -23.59 0.69
C ARG A 24 -8.88 -23.03 -0.53
N ASN A 25 -9.17 -21.74 -0.54
CA ASN A 25 -9.90 -21.04 -1.58
C ASN A 25 -8.97 -20.22 -2.50
N GLY A 26 -7.64 -20.31 -2.31
CA GLY A 26 -6.65 -19.56 -3.08
C GLY A 26 -6.45 -18.10 -2.65
N GLY A 27 -7.05 -17.68 -1.53
CA GLY A 27 -6.83 -16.37 -0.94
C GLY A 27 -5.49 -16.27 -0.22
N LEU A 28 -4.98 -15.05 -0.05
CA LEU A 28 -3.75 -14.74 0.70
C LEU A 28 -4.11 -14.09 2.05
N PRO A 29 -4.48 -14.88 3.08
CA PRO A 29 -4.99 -14.34 4.34
C PRO A 29 -3.99 -13.43 5.06
N LEU A 30 -2.69 -13.70 4.91
CA LEU A 30 -1.63 -12.88 5.53
C LEU A 30 -1.36 -11.59 4.77
N LEU A 31 -1.76 -11.50 3.49
CA LEU A 31 -1.62 -10.30 2.68
C LEU A 31 -2.88 -9.42 2.69
N ALA A 32 -4.05 -10.01 2.90
CA ALA A 32 -5.32 -9.31 3.04
C ALA A 32 -5.28 -8.08 3.98
N PRO A 33 -4.69 -8.14 5.20
CA PRO A 33 -4.61 -6.97 6.07
C PRO A 33 -3.76 -5.84 5.48
N MET A 34 -2.71 -6.16 4.71
CA MET A 34 -1.87 -5.14 4.07
C MET A 34 -2.63 -4.38 2.99
N SER A 35 -3.52 -5.05 2.25
CA SER A 35 -4.40 -4.40 1.27
C SER A 35 -5.38 -3.42 1.92
N GLU A 36 -5.94 -3.76 3.08
CA GLU A 36 -6.83 -2.87 3.83
C GLU A 36 -6.10 -1.62 4.34
N VAL A 37 -4.90 -1.81 4.89
CA VAL A 37 -4.04 -0.71 5.34
C VAL A 37 -3.64 0.17 4.17
N ALA A 38 -3.20 -0.41 3.05
CA ALA A 38 -2.85 0.33 1.84
C ALA A 38 -4.02 1.16 1.31
N GLY A 39 -5.23 0.62 1.30
CA GLY A 39 -6.43 1.35 0.90
C GLY A 39 -6.71 2.58 1.78
N ARG A 40 -6.56 2.45 3.10
CA ARG A 40 -6.73 3.57 4.04
C ARG A 40 -5.64 4.63 3.89
N ILE A 41 -4.39 4.22 3.72
CA ILE A 41 -3.25 5.13 3.54
C ILE A 41 -3.35 5.86 2.19
N GLY A 42 -3.89 5.22 1.16
CA GLY A 42 -4.06 5.80 -0.17
C GLY A 42 -4.81 7.13 -0.17
N VAL A 43 -5.85 7.25 0.67
CA VAL A 43 -6.61 8.50 0.84
C VAL A 43 -5.74 9.64 1.38
N PHE A 44 -4.89 9.36 2.37
CA PHE A 44 -3.99 10.36 2.93
C PHE A 44 -2.87 10.74 1.96
N SER A 45 -2.33 9.76 1.23
CA SER A 45 -1.31 10.01 0.20
C SER A 45 -1.87 10.84 -0.96
N ALA A 46 -3.12 10.60 -1.37
CA ALA A 46 -3.83 11.44 -2.33
C ALA A 46 -3.99 12.88 -1.83
N ALA A 47 -4.38 13.07 -0.56
CA ALA A 47 -4.49 14.40 0.02
C ALA A 47 -3.14 15.13 0.06
N GLU A 48 -2.06 14.43 0.41
CA GLU A 48 -0.70 15.01 0.44
C GLU A 48 -0.22 15.43 -0.95
N THR A 49 -0.41 14.58 -1.97
CA THR A 49 0.02 14.84 -3.34
C THR A 49 -0.74 15.98 -4.02
N LEU A 50 -1.93 16.34 -3.55
CA LEU A 50 -2.68 17.51 -4.05
C LEU A 50 -2.14 18.85 -3.53
N LEU A 51 -1.30 18.86 -2.48
CA LEU A 51 -0.77 20.08 -1.89
C LEU A 51 0.22 20.79 -2.84
N LYS A 52 0.12 22.12 -2.91
CA LYS A 52 0.92 22.93 -3.85
C LYS A 52 2.42 22.77 -3.67
N HIS A 53 2.89 22.71 -2.42
CA HIS A 53 4.32 22.56 -2.10
C HIS A 53 4.88 21.18 -2.47
N LYS A 54 4.01 20.17 -2.67
CA LYS A 54 4.35 18.85 -3.20
C LYS A 54 4.27 18.80 -4.74
N GLY A 55 4.01 19.93 -5.40
CA GLY A 55 3.80 20.01 -6.85
C GLY A 55 2.37 19.72 -7.31
N GLY A 56 1.44 19.55 -6.37
CA GLY A 56 0.03 19.24 -6.66
C GLY A 56 -0.79 20.42 -7.18
N MET A 57 -2.06 20.13 -7.49
CA MET A 57 -3.00 21.07 -8.11
C MET A 57 -3.59 22.13 -7.14
N SER A 58 -3.15 22.15 -5.87
CA SER A 58 -3.73 23.02 -4.83
C SER A 58 -5.22 22.78 -4.54
N LEU A 59 -5.73 21.57 -4.78
CA LEU A 59 -7.12 21.25 -4.46
C LEU A 59 -7.25 20.91 -2.98
N LEU A 60 -8.28 21.45 -2.34
CA LEU A 60 -8.61 21.11 -0.96
C LEU A 60 -9.37 19.78 -0.94
N PHE A 61 -8.74 18.75 -0.37
CA PHE A 61 -9.28 17.39 -0.35
C PHE A 61 -10.70 17.32 0.25
N CYS A 62 -10.92 17.95 1.40
CA CYS A 62 -12.21 17.93 2.10
C CYS A 62 -13.21 18.99 1.61
N GLY A 63 -12.79 19.95 0.78
CA GLY A 63 -13.59 21.13 0.45
C GLY A 63 -13.90 22.03 1.67
N VAL A 64 -14.71 23.06 1.45
CA VAL A 64 -15.28 23.96 2.47
C VAL A 64 -16.68 24.38 2.03
N PRO A 65 -17.58 24.86 2.91
CA PRO A 65 -18.87 25.38 2.49
C PRO A 65 -18.74 26.40 1.35
N GLY A 66 -19.40 26.12 0.21
CA GLY A 66 -19.32 26.94 -1.00
C GLY A 66 -18.26 26.51 -2.03
N VAL A 67 -17.40 25.53 -1.72
CA VAL A 67 -16.37 24.99 -2.63
C VAL A 67 -16.43 23.46 -2.64
N ALA A 68 -16.56 22.86 -3.83
CA ALA A 68 -16.60 21.41 -3.97
C ALA A 68 -15.28 20.75 -3.53
N PRO A 69 -15.31 19.56 -2.89
CA PRO A 69 -14.12 18.81 -2.54
C PRO A 69 -13.38 18.28 -3.78
N ALA A 70 -12.13 17.86 -3.60
CA ALA A 70 -11.37 17.18 -4.65
C ALA A 70 -11.99 15.81 -4.98
N ARG A 71 -12.03 15.46 -6.27
CA ARG A 71 -12.41 14.11 -6.73
C ARG A 71 -11.14 13.36 -7.10
N VAL A 72 -10.92 12.21 -6.45
CA VAL A 72 -9.75 11.34 -6.63
C VAL A 72 -10.24 9.92 -6.90
#